data_AF-A0A1Y5H4R5-F1
#
_entry.id   AF-A0A1Y5H4R5-F1
#
_cell.length_a   1.000
_cell.length_b   1.000
_cell.length_c   1.000
_cell.angle_alpha   90.00
_cell.angle_beta   90.00
_cell.angle_gamma   90.00
#
_symmetry.space_group_name_H-M   'P 1'
#
loop_
_entity.id
_entity.type
_entity.pdbx_description
1 polymer ?
#
loop_
_entity_poly.entity_id
_entity_poly.type
_entity_poly.pdbx_seq_one_letter_code
_entity_poly.pdbx_strand_id
1 'polypeptide(L)' 'APAVAELRVMGTYPADQPELTLAMLEKALPIKVNRLLPWWVTLELP' A
#
# COMPACT_ATOMS: atom_id res chain seq x y z
N ALA A 1 12.26 11.60 7.04
CA ALA A 1 12.01 10.60 5.98
C ALA A 1 10.54 10.18 6.06
N PRO A 2 9.86 9.78 4.97
CA PRO A 2 8.44 9.45 5.03
C PRO A 2 8.21 8.21 5.91
N ALA A 3 7.37 8.35 6.95
CA ALA A 3 7.19 7.33 7.99
C ALA A 3 6.58 5.99 7.47
N VAL A 4 5.92 6.01 6.31
CA VAL A 4 5.43 4.80 5.64
C VAL A 4 6.57 3.85 5.25
N ALA A 5 7.75 4.38 4.91
CA ALA A 5 8.90 3.56 4.47
C ALA A 5 9.52 2.71 5.60
N GLU A 6 9.20 3.01 6.86
CA GLU A 6 9.69 2.26 8.02
C GLU A 6 8.78 1.06 8.36
N LEU A 7 7.62 0.96 7.73
CA LEU A 7 6.68 -0.13 7.96
C LEU A 7 7.19 -1.44 7.34
N ARG A 8 7.22 -2.49 8.16
CA ARG A 8 7.59 -3.83 7.69
C ARG A 8 6.37 -4.54 7.11
N VAL A 9 6.49 -4.98 5.87
CA VAL A 9 5.50 -5.80 5.18
C VAL A 9 5.82 -7.28 5.47
N MET A 10 4.85 -8.04 5.95
CA MET A 10 4.98 -9.49 6.15
C MET A 10 3.75 -10.20 5.60
N GLY A 11 3.97 -11.27 4.84
CA GLY A 11 2.89 -12.08 4.27
C GLY A 11 3.10 -12.41 2.80
N THR A 12 2.09 -13.05 2.20
CA THR A 12 2.08 -13.41 0.78
C THR A 12 1.20 -12.44 0.03
N TYR A 13 1.76 -11.76 -0.97
CA TYR A 13 1.06 -10.79 -1.81
C TYR A 13 1.21 -11.18 -3.29
N PRO A 14 0.13 -11.18 -4.07
CA PRO A 14 0.18 -11.50 -5.50
C PRO A 14 0.98 -10.44 -6.29
N ALA A 15 1.98 -10.87 -7.04
CA ALA A 15 2.81 -9.96 -7.84
C ALA A 15 2.13 -9.50 -9.14
N ASP A 16 1.14 -10.26 -9.62
CA ASP A 16 0.41 -10.03 -10.88
C ASP A 16 -0.89 -9.23 -10.69
N GLN A 17 -1.32 -9.01 -9.44
CA GLN A 17 -2.57 -8.33 -9.11
C GLN A 17 -2.32 -7.12 -8.20
N PRO A 18 -1.78 -6.01 -8.74
CA PRO A 18 -1.36 -4.86 -7.95
C PRO A 18 -2.51 -4.22 -7.17
N GLU A 19 -3.72 -4.12 -7.75
CA GLU A 19 -4.91 -3.62 -7.06
C GLU A 19 -5.25 -4.43 -5.80
N LEU A 20 -5.21 -5.75 -5.91
CA LEU A 20 -5.49 -6.65 -4.80
C LEU A 20 -4.39 -6.53 -3.74
N THR A 21 -3.12 -6.50 -4.17
CA THR A 21 -1.97 -6.33 -3.27
C THR A 21 -2.05 -5.03 -2.47
N LEU A 22 -2.36 -3.91 -3.12
CA LEU A 22 -2.51 -2.62 -2.43
C LEU A 22 -3.67 -2.64 -1.41
N ALA A 23 -4.82 -3.23 -1.78
CA ALA A 23 -5.95 -3.36 -0.85
C ALA A 23 -5.64 -4.30 0.34
N MET A 24 -4.84 -5.35 0.12
CA MET A 24 -4.36 -6.22 1.20
C MET A 24 -3.37 -5.49 2.12
N LEU A 25 -2.46 -4.69 1.56
CA LEU A 25 -1.51 -3.89 2.32
C LEU A 25 -2.22 -2.84 3.19
N GLU A 26 -3.25 -2.17 2.67
CA GLU A 26 -4.07 -1.20 3.42
C GLU A 26 -4.80 -1.84 4.62
N LYS A 27 -5.17 -3.13 4.52
CA LYS A 27 -5.78 -3.86 5.63
C LYS A 27 -4.76 -4.36 6.66
N ALA A 28 -3.54 -4.66 6.23
CA ALA A 28 -2.50 -5.25 7.07
C ALA A 28 -1.66 -4.21 7.81
N LEU A 29 -1.57 -2.99 7.28
CA LEU A 29 -0.74 -1.91 7.80
C LEU A 29 -1.60 -0.66 8.06
N PRO A 30 -1.20 0.22 9.00
CA PRO A 30 -1.87 1.48 9.25
C PRO A 30 -1.52 2.51 8.16
N ILE A 31 -1.80 2.18 6.91
CA ILE A 31 -1.57 3.04 5.74
C ILE A 31 -2.90 3.31 5.04
N LYS A 32 -2.93 4.37 4.25
CA LYS A 32 -4.02 4.71 3.35
C LYS A 32 -3.51 4.72 1.92
N VAL A 33 -4.26 4.09 1.02
CA VAL A 33 -3.93 4.01 -0.40
C VAL A 33 -4.74 5.06 -1.16
N ASN A 34 -4.10 6.17 -1.55
CA ASN A 34 -4.72 7.23 -2.32
C ASN A 34 -4.44 7.06 -3.81
N ARG A 35 -5.50 6.95 -4.62
CA ARG A 35 -5.42 6.92 -6.08
C ARG A 35 -5.85 8.26 -6.64
N LEU A 36 -4.88 9.12 -6.93
CA LEU A 36 -5.15 10.44 -7.51
C LEU A 36 -5.33 10.37 -9.03
N LEU A 37 -4.66 9.42 -9.68
CA LEU A 37 -4.69 9.22 -11.12
C LEU A 37 -4.71 7.70 -11.42
N PRO A 38 -5.23 7.25 -12.58
CA PRO A 38 -5.30 5.82 -12.91
C PRO A 38 -3.96 5.08 -12.89
N TRP A 39 -2.86 5.81 -13.10
CA TRP A 39 -1.49 5.30 -13.15
C TRP A 39 -0.65 5.67 -11.91
N TRP A 40 -1.21 6.41 -10.96
CA TRP A 40 -0.47 6.91 -9.79
C TRP A 40 -1.17 6.57 -8.49
N VAL A 41 -0.40 5.98 -7.58
CA VAL A 41 -0.86 5.59 -6.25
C VAL A 41 0.10 6.18 -5.23
N THR A 42 -0.45 6.84 -4.21
CA THR A 42 0.30 7.38 -3.08
C THR A 42 -0.07 6.60 -1.83
N LEU A 43 0.94 6.24 -1.02
CA LEU A 43 0.77 5.59 0.28
C LEU A 43 1.06 6.62 1.38
N GLU A 44 0.11 6.78 2.29
CA GLU A 44 0.19 7.77 3.37
C GLU A 44 -0.15 7.12 4.71
N LEU A 45 0.36 7.68 5.81
CA LEU A 45 -0.19 7.37 7.13
C LEU A 45 -1.49 8.17 7.32
N PRO A 46 -2.49 7.62 8.04
CA PRO A 46 -3.70 8.35 8.39
C PRO A 46 -3.44 9.59 9.25
#